data_AF-A0A067LEA8-F1
#
_entry.id   AF-A0A067LEA8-F1
#
_cell.length_a   1.000
_cell.length_b   1.000
_cell.length_c   1.000
_cell.angle_alpha   90.00
_cell.angle_beta   90.00
_cell.angle_gamma   90.00
#
_symmetry.space_group_name_H-M   'P 1'
#
loop_
_entity.id
_entity.type
_entity.pdbx_description
1 polymer ?
#
loop_
_entity_poly.entity_id
_entity_poly.type
_entity_poly.pdbx_seq_one_letter_code
_entity_poly.pdbx_strand_id
1 'polypeptide(L)'
;MELKSRHDLISRIYNMIVPCKDEITFEVYMNDDAMDHVVFALAKKKAAKGMQKEVRDLQRFAGLLAQPPSGRKRVSEELGVIAESKEVAGDWITEVVLEQVFGEKAFEKYGKGFISMPFSDQHLGVHKKMLLFKFALPDANNMADMTRLVVLIPYYIDLIGRYKLSSQARSKTKAARVKAAQEAYKELQGARQEALQRKKAERKKTQEEAEAKLSAEAIRKREAKERARQMKKAMPKVKMTRAH
;
A
#
# COMPACT_ATOMS: atom_id res chain seq x y z
N MET A 1 -8.53 8.97 16.89
CA MET A 1 -7.88 8.76 18.19
C MET A 1 -8.11 7.32 18.59
N GLU A 2 -7.06 6.52 18.70
CA GLU A 2 -7.15 5.19 19.32
C GLU A 2 -6.66 5.30 20.76
N LEU A 3 -7.59 5.31 21.72
CA LEU A 3 -7.25 5.44 23.13
C LEU A 3 -6.89 4.06 23.70
N LYS A 4 -5.71 3.94 24.33
CA LYS A 4 -5.31 2.69 24.99
C LYS A 4 -6.25 2.35 26.15
N SER A 5 -6.55 1.06 26.30
CA SER A 5 -7.35 0.55 27.43
C SER A 5 -6.66 0.88 28.76
N ARG A 6 -7.40 1.48 29.69
CA ARG A 6 -6.89 1.94 31.01
C ARG A 6 -6.42 0.78 31.91
N HIS A 7 -6.77 -0.45 31.57
CA HIS A 7 -6.48 -1.65 32.36
C HIS A 7 -5.12 -2.31 32.06
N ASP A 8 -4.36 -1.83 31.08
CA ASP A 8 -3.04 -2.39 30.77
C ASP A 8 -1.93 -1.72 31.60
N LEU A 9 -1.64 -2.30 32.78
CA LEU A 9 -0.59 -1.82 33.69
C LEU A 9 0.82 -1.98 33.10
N ILE A 10 1.07 -3.00 32.27
CA ILE A 10 2.40 -3.24 31.68
C ILE A 10 2.71 -2.14 30.67
N SER A 11 1.74 -1.81 29.81
CA SER A 11 1.86 -0.68 28.88
C SER A 11 2.02 0.65 29.60
N ARG A 12 1.41 0.85 30.78
CA ARG A 12 1.58 2.09 31.57
C ARG A 12 2.99 2.23 32.15
N ILE A 13 3.55 1.16 32.72
CA ILE A 13 4.92 1.17 33.25
C ILE A 13 5.93 1.36 32.11
N TYR A 14 5.72 0.70 30.97
CA TYR A 14 6.54 0.89 29.78
C TYR A 14 6.46 2.32 29.24
N ASN A 15 5.27 2.90 29.16
CA ASN A 15 5.07 4.27 28.68
C ASN A 15 5.64 5.35 29.64
N MET A 16 5.83 5.03 30.92
CA MET A 16 6.55 5.90 31.86
C MET A 16 8.03 6.03 31.50
N ILE A 17 8.61 4.99 30.89
CA ILE A 17 10.02 4.94 30.48
C ILE A 17 10.17 5.39 29.02
N VAL A 18 9.19 5.06 28.17
CA VAL A 18 9.14 5.44 26.75
C VAL A 18 7.89 6.28 26.49
N PRO A 19 8.01 7.62 26.43
CA PRO A 19 6.86 8.49 26.22
C PRO A 19 6.18 8.18 24.89
N CYS A 20 4.94 7.72 24.97
CA CYS A 20 4.07 7.47 23.83
C CYS A 20 3.27 8.75 23.59
N LYS A 21 3.55 9.44 22.49
CA LYS A 21 2.80 10.66 22.13
C LYS A 21 1.53 10.25 21.38
N ASP A 22 0.42 10.89 21.72
CA ASP A 22 -0.81 10.71 20.96
C ASP A 22 -0.60 11.21 19.52
N GLU A 23 -1.20 10.53 18.55
CA GLU A 23 -1.07 10.88 17.14
C GLU A 23 -2.45 11.23 16.59
N ILE A 24 -2.49 12.25 15.74
CA ILE A 24 -3.66 12.64 14.97
C ILE A 24 -3.37 12.44 13.49
N THR A 25 -4.31 11.80 12.81
CA THR A 25 -4.25 11.54 11.38
C THR A 25 -5.42 12.25 10.72
N PHE A 26 -5.12 13.09 9.74
CA PHE A 26 -6.11 13.70 8.86
C PHE A 26 -6.11 12.95 7.53
N GLU A 27 -7.26 12.39 7.20
CA GLU A 27 -7.52 11.74 5.92
C GLU A 27 -8.34 12.69 5.05
N VAL A 28 -7.77 13.10 3.93
CA VAL A 28 -8.47 13.93 2.95
C VAL A 28 -8.69 13.13 1.69
N TYR A 29 -9.95 12.91 1.37
CA TYR A 29 -10.40 12.21 0.18
C TYR A 29 -10.51 13.20 -0.98
N MET A 30 -9.70 13.01 -2.02
CA MET A 30 -9.68 13.87 -3.19
C MET A 30 -10.59 13.30 -4.29
N ASN A 31 -11.22 14.19 -5.05
CA ASN A 31 -12.00 13.79 -6.22
C ASN A 31 -11.11 13.19 -7.32
N ASP A 32 -11.66 12.23 -8.06
CA ASP A 32 -10.93 11.54 -9.11
C ASP A 32 -10.48 12.48 -10.26
N ASP A 33 -11.18 13.58 -10.52
CA ASP A 33 -10.79 14.53 -11.58
C ASP A 33 -9.83 15.63 -11.09
N ALA A 34 -9.76 15.85 -9.78
CA ALA A 34 -8.99 16.93 -9.19
C ALA A 34 -7.49 16.64 -9.24
N MET A 35 -7.07 15.44 -8.83
CA MET A 35 -5.67 15.09 -8.63
C MET A 35 -5.12 14.22 -9.77
N ASP A 36 -3.99 14.60 -10.38
CA ASP A 36 -3.30 13.75 -11.36
C ASP A 36 -2.65 12.53 -10.69
N HIS A 37 -2.28 11.52 -11.49
CA HIS A 37 -1.61 10.31 -11.02
C HIS A 37 -0.22 10.61 -10.45
N VAL A 38 -0.11 10.75 -9.14
CA VAL A 38 1.14 11.06 -8.44
C VAL A 38 1.17 10.40 -7.06
N VAL A 39 2.33 9.82 -6.73
CA VAL A 39 2.69 9.34 -5.39
C VAL A 39 3.85 10.18 -4.84
N PHE A 40 3.66 10.68 -3.62
CA PHE A 40 4.64 11.49 -2.90
C PHE A 40 4.54 11.19 -1.41
N ALA A 41 5.65 11.26 -0.69
CA ALA A 41 5.61 11.31 0.76
C ALA A 41 6.73 12.18 1.32
N LEU A 42 6.40 12.93 2.36
CA LEU A 42 7.37 13.60 3.21
C LEU A 42 7.26 13.02 4.61
N ALA A 43 8.36 12.62 5.22
CA ALA A 43 8.36 12.10 6.58
C ALA A 43 9.72 12.33 7.24
N LYS A 44 9.80 12.18 8.56
CA LYS A 44 11.10 12.10 9.25
C LYS A 44 11.97 11.00 8.63
N LYS A 45 13.27 11.21 8.46
CA LYS A 45 14.19 10.32 7.71
C LYS A 45 14.03 8.84 8.04
N LYS A 46 13.90 8.49 9.32
CA LYS A 46 13.70 7.09 9.76
C LYS A 46 12.37 6.53 9.27
N ALA A 47 11.28 7.29 9.44
CA ALA A 47 9.95 6.93 8.96
C ALA A 47 9.90 6.85 7.43
N ALA A 48 10.50 7.80 6.71
CA ALA A 48 10.57 7.78 5.25
C ALA A 48 11.21 6.47 4.72
N LYS A 49 12.33 6.04 5.32
CA LYS A 49 12.97 4.77 4.94
C LYS A 49 12.09 3.55 5.19
N GLY A 50 11.30 3.54 6.28
CA GLY A 50 10.32 2.49 6.55
C GLY A 50 9.17 2.52 5.54
N MET A 51 8.60 3.71 5.31
CA MET A 51 7.49 3.92 4.39
C MET A 51 7.81 3.49 2.95
N GLN A 52 9.03 3.76 2.47
CA GLN A 52 9.47 3.33 1.14
C GLN A 52 9.50 1.79 0.98
N LYS A 53 9.61 1.05 2.08
CA LYS A 53 9.65 -0.43 2.07
C LYS A 53 8.28 -1.05 2.37
N GLU A 54 7.53 -0.43 3.26
CA GLU A 54 6.29 -1.00 3.81
C GLU A 54 5.05 -0.55 3.04
N VAL A 55 5.04 0.69 2.53
CA VAL A 55 3.89 1.20 1.79
C VAL A 55 4.06 0.85 0.31
N ARG A 56 3.14 0.00 -0.17
CA ARG A 56 3.19 -0.65 -1.48
C ARG A 56 3.29 0.35 -2.64
N ASP A 57 2.55 1.45 -2.57
CA ASP A 57 2.53 2.48 -3.60
C ASP A 57 3.87 3.25 -3.68
N LEU A 58 4.42 3.67 -2.54
CA LEU A 58 5.72 4.33 -2.44
C LEU A 58 6.82 3.39 -2.94
N GLN A 59 6.80 2.13 -2.51
CA GLN A 59 7.76 1.12 -2.96
C GLN A 59 7.71 0.91 -4.47
N ARG A 60 6.52 0.99 -5.07
CA ARG A 60 6.27 0.63 -6.45
C ARG A 60 6.48 1.78 -7.44
N PHE A 61 6.09 2.99 -7.07
CA PHE A 61 6.04 4.14 -7.97
C PHE A 61 7.06 5.23 -7.63
N ALA A 62 7.46 5.34 -6.37
CA ALA A 62 8.31 6.43 -5.89
C ALA A 62 9.67 5.92 -5.41
N GLY A 63 10.60 6.85 -5.20
CA GLY A 63 11.90 6.56 -4.61
C GLY A 63 12.32 7.63 -3.63
N LEU A 64 13.15 7.25 -2.66
CA LEU A 64 13.74 8.19 -1.72
C LEU A 64 14.72 9.10 -2.47
N LEU A 65 14.44 10.41 -2.47
CA LEU A 65 15.28 11.39 -3.13
C LEU A 65 16.48 11.77 -2.25
N ALA A 66 17.68 11.67 -2.83
CA ALA A 66 18.89 12.16 -2.18
C ALA A 66 18.83 13.70 -2.07
N GLN A 67 19.10 14.20 -0.87
CA GLN A 67 19.23 15.64 -0.65
C GLN A 67 20.55 16.15 -1.24
N PRO A 68 20.60 17.35 -1.86
CA PRO A 68 21.83 17.91 -2.37
C PRO A 68 22.86 18.15 -1.24
N PRO A 69 24.16 17.87 -1.47
CA PRO A 69 25.20 17.96 -0.44
C PRO A 69 25.60 19.39 -0.04
N SER A 70 25.12 20.46 -0.69
CA SER A 70 25.55 21.83 -0.39
C SER A 70 24.45 22.89 -0.55
N GLY A 71 24.19 23.63 0.54
CA GLY A 71 23.69 25.02 0.58
C GLY A 71 22.28 25.35 0.04
N ARG A 72 21.71 24.54 -0.85
CA ARG A 72 20.33 24.65 -1.35
C ARG A 72 19.47 23.54 -0.75
N LYS A 73 19.52 23.39 0.58
CA LYS A 73 18.64 22.47 1.29
C LYS A 73 17.20 22.94 1.06
N ARG A 74 16.45 22.21 0.23
CA ARG A 74 15.01 22.46 0.09
C ARG A 74 14.34 22.17 1.43
N VAL A 75 14.51 20.97 1.99
CA VAL A 75 13.90 20.60 3.27
C VAL A 75 14.93 20.39 4.39
N SER A 76 14.48 20.46 5.63
CA SER A 76 15.26 20.13 6.82
C SER A 76 15.96 18.78 6.70
N GLU A 77 17.19 18.68 7.23
CA GLU A 77 17.92 17.42 7.25
C GLU A 77 17.23 16.33 8.07
N GLU A 78 16.25 16.65 8.91
CA GLU A 78 15.49 15.63 9.64
C GLU A 78 14.47 14.92 8.75
N LEU A 79 14.19 15.47 7.57
CA LEU A 79 13.16 15.01 6.66
C LEU A 79 13.74 14.17 5.50
N GLY A 80 12.95 13.20 5.07
CA GLY A 80 13.16 12.41 3.87
C GLY A 80 12.01 12.64 2.90
N VAL A 81 12.34 12.88 1.64
CA VAL A 81 11.38 13.08 0.54
C VAL A 81 11.35 11.82 -0.31
N ILE A 82 10.14 11.31 -0.54
CA ILE A 82 9.87 10.21 -1.45
C ILE A 82 8.97 10.75 -2.54
N ALA A 83 9.36 10.58 -3.81
CA ALA A 83 8.54 11.02 -4.93
C ALA A 83 8.81 10.17 -6.17
N GLU A 84 7.86 10.16 -7.11
CA GLU A 84 8.06 9.54 -8.42
C GLU A 84 9.11 10.28 -9.26
N SER A 85 9.22 11.60 -9.08
CA SER A 85 10.16 12.43 -9.81
C SER A 85 10.64 13.62 -8.98
N LYS A 86 11.80 14.18 -9.38
CA LYS A 86 12.33 15.42 -8.82
C LYS A 86 11.47 16.64 -9.15
N GLU A 87 10.72 16.59 -10.25
CA GLU A 87 9.76 17.61 -10.69
C GLU A 87 8.61 17.69 -9.69
N VAL A 88 7.94 16.57 -9.42
CA VAL A 88 6.85 16.48 -8.42
C VAL A 88 7.32 16.95 -7.05
N ALA A 89 8.50 16.53 -6.61
CA ALA A 89 9.05 16.98 -5.34
C ALA A 89 9.37 18.47 -5.33
N GLY A 90 9.76 19.07 -6.46
CA GLY A 90 10.00 20.51 -6.58
C GLY A 90 8.70 21.31 -6.54
N ASP A 91 7.66 20.83 -7.20
CA ASP A 91 6.38 21.53 -7.31
C ASP A 91 5.58 21.50 -6.00
N TRP A 92 5.71 20.43 -5.22
CA TRP A 92 4.96 20.24 -3.97
C TRP A 92 5.72 20.72 -2.72
N ILE A 93 7.03 20.95 -2.86
CA ILE A 93 7.87 21.56 -1.83
C ILE A 93 8.21 22.99 -2.28
N THR A 94 7.19 23.83 -2.23
CA THR A 94 7.27 25.27 -2.54
C THR A 94 8.01 26.04 -1.45
N GLU A 95 8.63 27.16 -1.81
CA GLU A 95 9.32 28.05 -0.85
C GLU A 95 8.45 28.46 0.34
N VAL A 96 7.16 28.72 0.11
CA VAL A 96 6.20 29.07 1.17
C VAL A 96 6.15 28.01 2.28
N VAL A 97 6.11 26.73 1.91
CA VAL A 97 6.06 25.63 2.89
C VAL A 97 7.40 25.45 3.60
N LEU A 98 8.51 25.73 2.90
CA LEU A 98 9.84 25.70 3.49
C LEU A 98 10.00 26.78 4.56
N GLU A 99 9.60 28.01 4.25
CA GLU A 99 9.63 29.11 5.21
C GLU A 99 8.68 28.89 6.40
N GLN A 100 7.51 28.28 6.16
CA GLN A 100 6.53 28.08 7.22
C GLN A 100 6.82 26.90 8.13
N VAL A 101 7.25 25.75 7.59
CA VAL A 101 7.33 24.50 8.36
C VAL A 101 8.54 23.63 8.01
N PHE A 102 8.83 23.37 6.73
CA PHE A 102 9.77 22.29 6.36
C PHE A 102 11.21 22.72 6.11
N GLY A 103 11.52 24.02 6.10
CA GLY A 103 12.89 24.54 6.05
C GLY A 103 13.62 24.31 7.37
N GLU A 104 14.95 24.32 7.36
CA GLU A 104 15.78 23.91 8.51
C GLU A 104 15.42 24.65 9.81
N LYS A 105 15.42 25.98 9.80
CA LYS A 105 15.05 26.81 10.97
C LYS A 105 13.57 26.71 11.34
N ALA A 106 12.69 26.63 10.34
CA ALA A 106 11.25 26.54 10.56
C ALA A 106 10.85 25.20 11.17
N PHE A 107 11.52 24.12 10.75
CA PHE A 107 11.26 22.77 11.20
C PHE A 107 11.72 22.56 12.64
N GLU A 108 12.86 23.12 13.02
CA GLU A 108 13.33 23.08 14.41
C GLU A 108 12.32 23.76 15.37
N LYS A 109 11.71 24.85 14.92
CA LYS A 109 10.75 25.62 15.73
C LYS A 109 9.33 25.04 15.72
N TYR A 110 8.82 24.67 14.55
CA TYR A 110 7.40 24.32 14.34
C TYR A 110 7.17 22.88 13.88
N GLY A 111 8.22 22.16 13.49
CA GLY A 111 8.15 20.80 12.93
C GLY A 111 8.13 19.67 13.97
N LYS A 112 8.20 19.99 15.27
CA LYS A 112 8.26 18.98 16.35
C LYS A 112 7.11 17.96 16.28
N GLY A 113 5.90 18.44 15.98
CA GLY A 113 4.70 17.62 15.83
C GLY A 113 4.59 16.87 14.51
N PHE A 114 5.45 17.13 13.52
CA PHE A 114 5.37 16.45 12.22
C PHE A 114 5.84 14.99 12.30
N ILE A 115 5.07 14.06 11.74
CA ILE A 115 5.45 12.64 11.61
C ILE A 115 5.64 12.29 10.13
N SER A 116 4.56 12.35 9.37
CA SER A 116 4.55 12.02 7.95
C SER A 116 3.37 12.64 7.20
N MET A 117 3.52 12.73 5.88
CA MET A 117 2.55 13.27 4.94
C MET A 117 2.65 12.49 3.62
N PRO A 118 2.09 11.27 3.52
CA PRO A 118 1.99 10.56 2.26
C PRO A 118 0.74 10.97 1.47
N PHE A 119 0.95 11.21 0.19
CA PHE A 119 -0.05 11.52 -0.82
C PHE A 119 0.00 10.42 -1.87
N SER A 120 -1.15 9.82 -2.16
CA SER A 120 -1.22 8.68 -3.05
C SER A 120 -2.47 8.72 -3.91
N ASP A 121 -2.33 8.31 -5.17
CA ASP A 121 -3.43 8.00 -6.08
C ASP A 121 -3.75 6.50 -6.16
N GLN A 122 -3.06 5.68 -5.36
CA GLN A 122 -3.16 4.21 -5.34
C GLN A 122 -3.50 3.69 -3.93
N HIS A 123 -4.10 4.52 -3.08
CA HIS A 123 -4.49 4.10 -1.74
C HIS A 123 -5.49 2.93 -1.80
N LEU A 124 -5.38 2.02 -0.83
CA LEU A 124 -6.26 0.86 -0.74
C LEU A 124 -7.60 1.28 -0.13
N GLY A 125 -8.67 1.23 -0.92
CA GLY A 125 -10.00 1.57 -0.43
C GLY A 125 -10.95 1.99 -1.54
N VAL A 126 -12.10 2.54 -1.15
CA VAL A 126 -13.09 3.10 -2.08
C VAL A 126 -12.51 4.31 -2.81
N HIS A 127 -11.76 5.15 -2.09
CA HIS A 127 -11.10 6.33 -2.64
C HIS A 127 -9.60 6.07 -2.76
N LYS A 128 -9.11 6.08 -4.00
CA LYS A 128 -7.69 5.83 -4.27
C LYS A 128 -6.82 7.08 -4.11
N LYS A 129 -7.41 8.26 -4.34
CA LYS A 129 -6.74 9.56 -4.23
C LYS A 129 -6.95 10.13 -2.84
N MET A 130 -5.88 10.08 -2.05
CA MET A 130 -5.92 10.47 -0.64
C MET A 130 -4.67 11.27 -0.27
N LEU A 131 -4.90 12.31 0.52
CA LEU A 131 -3.85 13.01 1.24
C LEU A 131 -3.93 12.64 2.72
N LEU A 132 -2.87 12.02 3.23
CA LEU A 132 -2.78 11.66 4.63
C LEU A 132 -1.80 12.63 5.31
N PHE A 133 -2.20 13.19 6.44
CA PHE A 133 -1.33 14.00 7.29
C PHE A 133 -1.29 13.38 8.67
N LYS A 134 -0.11 13.03 9.15
CA LYS A 134 0.09 12.42 10.46
C LYS A 134 0.95 13.32 11.33
N PHE A 135 0.38 13.75 12.46
CA PHE A 135 1.04 14.62 13.43
C PHE A 135 1.00 14.01 14.82
N ALA A 136 2.03 14.28 15.63
CA ALA A 136 2.01 14.04 17.06
C ALA A 136 1.26 15.19 17.73
N LEU A 137 0.27 14.85 18.56
CA LEU A 137 -0.47 15.80 19.36
C LEU A 137 0.47 16.40 20.42
N PRO A 138 0.54 17.74 20.53
CA PRO A 138 1.26 18.40 21.60
C PRO A 138 0.44 18.32 22.90
N ASP A 139 1.07 18.71 24.00
CA ASP A 139 0.37 18.85 25.29
C ASP A 139 -0.76 19.87 25.18
N ALA A 140 -1.80 19.70 26.00
CA ALA A 140 -2.99 20.58 25.98
C ALA A 140 -2.65 22.08 26.10
N ASN A 141 -1.59 22.41 26.84
CA ASN A 141 -1.12 23.78 27.03
C ASN A 141 -0.38 24.36 25.81
N ASN A 142 0.08 23.50 24.89
CA ASN A 142 0.88 23.85 23.72
C ASN A 142 0.15 23.54 22.40
N MET A 143 -1.18 23.41 22.42
CA MET A 143 -1.99 23.13 21.22
C MET A 143 -1.80 24.17 20.10
N ALA A 144 -1.42 25.40 20.45
CA ALA A 144 -1.11 26.45 19.49
C ALA A 144 0.03 26.06 18.52
N ASP A 145 0.98 25.22 18.95
CA ASP A 145 2.10 24.76 18.12
C ASP A 145 1.64 23.91 16.95
N MET A 146 0.47 23.26 17.06
CA MET A 146 -0.10 22.45 15.98
C MET A 146 -0.73 23.29 14.86
N THR A 147 -1.07 24.55 15.14
CA THR A 147 -1.80 25.42 14.20
C THR A 147 -1.10 25.49 12.84
N ARG A 148 0.23 25.67 12.84
CA ARG A 148 1.02 25.76 11.60
C ARG A 148 1.01 24.47 10.79
N LEU A 149 1.03 23.31 11.46
CA LEU A 149 0.94 22.01 10.80
C LEU A 149 -0.45 21.78 10.20
N VAL A 150 -1.50 22.18 10.92
CA VAL A 150 -2.89 22.02 10.45
C VAL A 150 -3.18 22.94 9.27
N VAL A 151 -2.63 24.17 9.23
CA VAL A 151 -2.78 25.10 8.09
C VAL A 151 -2.20 24.54 6.79
N LEU A 152 -1.25 23.60 6.85
CA LEU A 152 -0.74 22.92 5.66
C LEU A 152 -1.82 22.08 4.95
N ILE A 153 -2.82 21.59 5.67
CA ILE A 153 -3.85 20.71 5.11
C ILE A 153 -4.65 21.43 4.00
N PRO A 154 -5.36 22.55 4.27
CA PRO A 154 -6.08 23.27 3.22
C PRO A 154 -5.14 23.81 2.13
N TYR A 155 -3.91 24.20 2.48
CA TYR A 155 -2.90 24.62 1.50
C TYR A 155 -2.59 23.52 0.48
N TYR A 156 -2.33 22.30 0.94
CA TYR A 156 -2.03 21.17 0.06
C TYR A 156 -3.25 20.70 -0.75
N ILE A 157 -4.46 20.82 -0.18
CA ILE A 157 -5.70 20.56 -0.92
C ILE A 157 -5.80 21.48 -2.14
N ASP A 158 -5.62 22.78 -1.93
CA ASP A 158 -5.66 23.77 -3.02
C ASP A 158 -4.53 23.58 -4.02
N LEU A 159 -3.31 23.36 -3.54
CA LEU A 159 -2.13 23.17 -4.39
C LEU A 159 -2.31 21.95 -5.30
N ILE A 160 -2.71 20.80 -4.73
CA ILE A 160 -2.87 19.55 -5.49
C ILE A 160 -4.09 19.60 -6.40
N GLY A 161 -5.18 20.25 -5.97
CA GLY A 161 -6.38 20.43 -6.81
C GLY A 161 -6.11 21.26 -8.07
N ARG A 162 -5.17 22.21 -8.00
CA ARG A 162 -4.75 23.04 -9.15
C ARG A 162 -3.58 22.43 -9.94
N TYR A 163 -2.82 21.54 -9.31
CA TYR A 163 -1.65 20.94 -9.90
C TYR A 163 -2.01 19.99 -11.04
N LYS A 164 -1.40 20.23 -12.21
CA LYS A 164 -1.50 19.34 -13.37
C LYS A 164 -0.09 19.00 -13.83
N LEU A 165 0.19 17.71 -13.92
CA LEU A 165 1.45 17.22 -14.47
C LEU A 165 1.59 17.68 -15.92
N SER A 166 2.85 17.87 -16.33
CA SER A 166 3.18 18.04 -17.74
C SER A 166 2.65 16.84 -18.55
N SER A 167 2.31 17.07 -19.83
CA SER A 167 1.75 16.02 -20.70
C SER A 167 2.64 14.77 -20.75
N GLN A 168 3.96 14.98 -20.81
CA GLN A 168 4.95 13.90 -20.81
C GLN A 168 4.97 13.14 -19.48
N ALA A 169 4.99 13.85 -18.34
CA ALA A 169 4.96 13.21 -17.03
C ALA A 169 3.65 12.43 -16.81
N ARG A 170 2.51 13.01 -17.20
CA ARG A 170 1.20 12.34 -17.12
C ARG A 170 1.13 11.06 -17.94
N SER A 171 1.70 11.04 -19.14
CA SER A 171 1.78 9.83 -19.96
C SER A 171 2.61 8.73 -19.28
N LYS A 172 3.77 9.12 -18.73
CA LYS A 172 4.66 8.20 -18.00
C LYS A 172 3.99 7.62 -16.76
N THR A 173 3.34 8.45 -15.95
CA THR A 173 2.65 7.99 -14.74
C THR A 173 1.51 7.06 -15.10
N LYS A 174 0.66 7.41 -16.08
CA LYS A 174 -0.41 6.52 -16.59
C LYS A 174 0.13 5.17 -17.06
N ALA A 175 1.20 5.15 -17.85
CA ALA A 175 1.82 3.91 -18.33
C ALA A 175 2.32 3.04 -17.16
N ALA A 176 2.92 3.65 -16.14
CA ALA A 176 3.35 2.94 -14.92
C ALA A 176 2.17 2.30 -14.17
N ARG A 177 1.02 2.99 -14.05
CA ARG A 177 -0.20 2.43 -13.42
C ARG A 177 -0.76 1.27 -14.22
N VAL A 178 -0.84 1.40 -15.55
CA VAL A 178 -1.32 0.32 -16.43
C VAL A 178 -0.42 -0.91 -16.30
N LYS A 179 0.90 -0.73 -16.31
CA LYS A 179 1.85 -1.83 -16.11
C LYS A 179 1.67 -2.50 -14.75
N ALA A 180 1.53 -1.72 -13.68
CA ALA A 180 1.30 -2.26 -12.34
C ALA A 180 -0.03 -3.04 -12.25
N ALA A 181 -1.09 -2.55 -12.88
CA ALA A 181 -2.38 -3.25 -12.95
C ALA A 181 -2.28 -4.57 -13.74
N GLN A 182 -1.53 -4.60 -14.84
CA GLN A 182 -1.29 -5.82 -15.62
C GLN A 182 -0.50 -6.87 -14.83
N GLU A 183 0.54 -6.45 -14.10
CA GLU A 183 1.30 -7.35 -13.25
C GLU A 183 0.46 -7.93 -12.11
N ALA A 184 -0.32 -7.08 -11.42
CA ALA A 184 -1.25 -7.52 -10.38
C ALA A 184 -2.29 -8.52 -10.93
N TYR A 185 -2.78 -8.30 -12.15
CA TYR A 185 -3.72 -9.23 -12.79
C TYR A 185 -3.06 -10.58 -13.10
N LYS A 186 -1.82 -10.59 -13.61
CA LYS A 186 -1.06 -11.81 -13.88
C LYS A 186 -0.76 -12.59 -12.61
N GLU A 187 -0.34 -11.92 -11.54
CA GLU A 187 -0.12 -12.54 -10.22
C GLU A 187 -1.41 -13.18 -9.69
N LEU A 188 -2.55 -12.48 -9.80
CA LEU A 188 -3.84 -13.00 -9.37
C LEU A 188 -4.27 -14.24 -10.19
N GLN A 189 -4.00 -14.26 -11.49
CA GLN A 189 -4.25 -15.43 -12.32
C GLN A 189 -3.36 -16.61 -11.92
N GLY A 190 -2.06 -16.37 -11.69
CA GLY A 190 -1.12 -17.39 -11.21
C GLY A 190 -1.56 -17.99 -9.87
N ALA A 191 -1.88 -17.15 -8.89
CA ALA A 191 -2.35 -17.58 -7.58
C ALA A 191 -3.64 -18.40 -7.66
N ARG A 192 -4.56 -18.05 -8.57
CA ARG A 192 -5.79 -18.85 -8.81
C ARG A 192 -5.45 -20.23 -9.38
N GLN A 193 -4.54 -20.31 -10.34
CA GLN A 193 -4.12 -21.59 -10.92
C GLN A 193 -3.41 -22.47 -9.89
N GLU A 194 -2.50 -21.90 -9.09
CA GLU A 194 -1.79 -22.61 -8.03
C GLU A 194 -2.77 -23.11 -6.95
N ALA A 195 -3.72 -22.27 -6.50
CA ALA A 195 -4.72 -22.68 -5.52
C ALA A 195 -5.61 -23.82 -6.03
N LEU A 196 -5.97 -23.82 -7.32
CA LEU A 196 -6.72 -24.92 -7.94
C LEU A 196 -5.88 -26.20 -8.02
N GLN A 197 -4.60 -26.10 -8.37
CA GLN A 197 -3.69 -27.26 -8.40
C GLN A 197 -3.45 -27.82 -7.00
N ARG A 198 -3.23 -26.97 -6.00
CA ARG A 198 -3.06 -27.38 -4.60
C ARG A 198 -4.30 -28.08 -4.06
N LYS A 199 -5.51 -27.56 -4.35
CA LYS A 199 -6.77 -28.25 -4.00
C LYS A 199 -6.92 -29.60 -4.70
N LYS A 200 -6.47 -29.73 -5.95
CA LYS A 200 -6.48 -31.04 -6.66
C LYS A 200 -5.50 -32.02 -6.03
N ALA A 201 -4.29 -31.58 -5.71
CA ALA A 201 -3.26 -32.41 -5.08
C ALA A 201 -3.69 -32.88 -3.67
N GLU A 202 -4.27 -31.98 -2.87
CA GLU A 202 -4.79 -32.31 -1.55
C GLU A 202 -5.95 -33.31 -1.61
N ARG A 203 -6.88 -33.13 -2.56
CA ARG A 203 -7.94 -34.12 -2.82
C ARG A 203 -7.39 -35.48 -3.24
N LYS A 204 -6.34 -35.50 -4.05
CA LYS A 204 -5.70 -36.76 -4.48
C LYS A 204 -5.02 -37.45 -3.30
N LYS A 205 -4.27 -36.69 -2.49
CA LYS A 205 -3.58 -37.23 -1.31
C LYS A 205 -4.57 -37.76 -0.26
N THR A 206 -5.65 -37.04 0.01
CA THR A 206 -6.71 -37.51 0.93
C THR A 206 -7.44 -38.74 0.39
N GLN A 207 -7.65 -38.85 -0.92
CA GLN A 207 -8.17 -40.08 -1.54
C GLN A 207 -7.18 -41.24 -1.44
N GLU A 208 -5.89 -41.02 -1.71
CA GLU A 208 -4.83 -42.04 -1.56
C GLU A 208 -4.68 -42.52 -0.11
N GLU A 209 -4.75 -41.61 0.88
CA GLU A 209 -4.73 -41.96 2.30
C GLU A 209 -6.00 -42.72 2.75
N ALA A 210 -7.17 -42.36 2.20
CA ALA A 210 -8.40 -43.10 2.45
C ALA A 210 -8.37 -44.49 1.79
N GLU A 211 -7.74 -44.61 0.63
CA GLU A 211 -7.52 -45.87 -0.08
C GLU A 211 -6.55 -46.79 0.63
N ALA A 212 -5.45 -46.26 1.17
CA ALA A 212 -4.49 -47.01 1.97
C ALA A 212 -5.10 -47.56 3.26
N LYS A 213 -6.18 -46.96 3.77
CA LYS A 213 -6.93 -47.43 4.96
C LYS A 213 -8.04 -48.45 4.63
N LEU A 214 -8.31 -48.74 3.35
CA LEU A 214 -9.30 -49.75 2.96
C LEU A 214 -8.73 -51.17 3.09
N SER A 215 -9.56 -52.11 3.54
CA SER A 215 -9.19 -53.53 3.67
C SER A 215 -8.98 -54.22 2.31
N ALA A 216 -8.21 -55.31 2.30
CA ALA A 216 -7.81 -56.05 1.08
C ALA A 216 -8.99 -56.50 0.19
N GLU A 217 -10.18 -56.71 0.77
CA GLU A 217 -11.39 -57.11 0.04
C GLU A 217 -12.00 -55.94 -0.76
N ALA A 218 -11.95 -54.72 -0.21
CA ALA A 218 -12.43 -53.51 -0.86
C ALA A 218 -11.57 -53.11 -2.08
N ILE A 219 -10.27 -53.40 -2.03
CA ILE A 219 -9.31 -53.17 -3.12
C ILE A 219 -9.67 -54.01 -4.35
N ARG A 220 -9.95 -55.32 -4.15
CA ARG A 220 -10.35 -56.24 -5.25
C ARG A 220 -11.66 -55.82 -5.93
N LYS A 221 -12.65 -55.39 -5.14
CA LYS A 221 -13.95 -54.93 -5.68
C LYS A 221 -13.82 -53.62 -6.48
N ARG A 222 -12.86 -52.77 -6.11
CA ARG A 222 -12.60 -51.49 -6.80
C ARG A 222 -11.84 -51.68 -8.11
N GLU A 223 -10.79 -52.50 -8.15
CA GLU A 223 -10.07 -52.83 -9.39
C GLU A 223 -10.97 -53.49 -10.44
N ALA A 224 -11.87 -54.39 -10.02
CA ALA A 224 -12.85 -54.99 -10.93
C ALA A 224 -13.80 -53.94 -11.55
N LYS A 225 -14.23 -52.97 -10.74
CA LYS A 225 -15.11 -51.87 -11.17
C LYS A 225 -14.38 -50.88 -12.07
N GLU A 226 -13.09 -50.68 -11.85
CA GLU A 226 -12.25 -49.78 -12.66
C GLU A 226 -11.88 -50.39 -14.02
N ARG A 227 -11.55 -51.69 -14.06
CA ARG A 227 -11.40 -52.45 -15.32
C ARG A 227 -12.67 -52.41 -16.16
N ALA A 228 -13.84 -52.61 -15.55
CA ALA A 228 -15.12 -52.50 -16.25
C ALA A 228 -15.38 -51.10 -16.81
N ARG A 229 -14.94 -50.04 -16.12
CA ARG A 229 -15.06 -48.64 -16.60
C ARG A 229 -14.08 -48.32 -17.73
N GLN A 230 -12.84 -48.83 -17.67
CA GLN A 230 -11.87 -48.67 -18.74
C GLN A 230 -12.31 -49.41 -20.01
N MET A 231 -12.82 -50.63 -19.88
CA MET A 231 -13.40 -51.37 -21.01
C MET A 231 -14.59 -50.61 -21.64
N LYS A 232 -15.46 -49.99 -20.83
CA LYS A 232 -16.56 -49.15 -21.34
C LYS A 232 -16.11 -47.84 -21.99
N LYS A 233 -14.98 -47.26 -21.58
CA LYS A 233 -14.41 -46.05 -22.21
C LYS A 233 -13.63 -46.37 -23.49
N ALA A 234 -13.01 -47.54 -23.57
CA ALA A 234 -12.29 -48.02 -24.73
C ALA A 234 -13.20 -48.53 -25.85
N MET A 235 -14.48 -48.78 -25.57
CA MET A 235 -15.46 -49.12 -26.59
C MET A 235 -15.69 -47.95 -27.56
N PRO A 236 -15.53 -48.16 -28.88
CA PRO A 236 -15.77 -47.13 -29.88
C PRO A 236 -17.24 -46.71 -29.88
N LYS A 237 -17.50 -45.40 -29.83
CA LYS A 237 -18.86 -44.86 -29.87
C LYS A 237 -19.40 -44.96 -31.30
N VAL A 238 -20.26 -45.95 -31.53
CA VAL A 238 -20.97 -46.10 -32.81
C VAL A 238 -21.91 -44.89 -32.97
N LYS A 239 -21.59 -43.99 -33.91
CA LYS A 239 -22.51 -42.93 -34.35
C LYS A 239 -23.60 -43.59 -35.18
N MET A 240 -24.82 -43.63 -34.66
CA MET A 240 -26.01 -43.97 -35.45
C MET A 240 -26.25 -42.86 -36.48
N THR A 241 -26.02 -43.14 -37.75
CA THR A 241 -26.55 -42.33 -38.85
C THR A 241 -28.05 -42.60 -38.95
N ARG A 242 -28.88 -41.60 -38.63
CA ARG A 242 -30.29 -41.61 -39.05
C ARG A 242 -30.32 -41.40 -40.56
N ALA A 243 -30.73 -42.43 -41.30
CA ALA A 243 -31.08 -42.29 -42.70
C ALA A 243 -32.37 -41.45 -42.80
N HIS A 244 -32.34 -40.46 -43.69
CA HIS A 244 -33.48 -39.65 -44.10
C HIS A 244 -34.21 -40.32 -45.28
#